data_AF-A0A521VJ91-F1
#
_entry.id   AF-A0A521VJ91-F1
#
_cell.length_a   1.000
_cell.length_b   1.000
_cell.length_c   1.000
_cell.angle_alpha   90.00
_cell.angle_beta   90.00
_cell.angle_gamma   90.00
#
_symmetry.space_group_name_H-M   'P 1'
#
loop_
_entity.id
_entity.type
_entity.pdbx_description
1 polymer ?
#
loop_
_entity_poly.entity_id
_entity_poly.type
_entity_poly.pdbx_seq_one_letter_code
_entity_poly.pdbx_strand_id
1 'polypeptide(L)' 'MSMSDPIADMLTRIRNAQVIGKIDVQMPASNIKAAIAQVLKDEG' A
#
# COMPACT_ATOMS: atom_id res chain seq x y z
N MET A 1 -6.33 -7.91 16.74
CA MET A 1 -6.78 -6.76 15.92
C MET A 1 -7.32 -7.32 14.62
N SER A 2 -8.64 -7.29 14.42
CA SER A 2 -9.24 -7.69 13.15
C SER A 2 -8.88 -6.64 12.11
N MET A 3 -8.26 -7.07 11.01
CA MET A 3 -7.92 -6.20 9.90
C MET A 3 -9.20 -5.91 9.10
N SER A 4 -9.96 -4.91 9.54
CA SER A 4 -11.26 -4.59 8.95
C SER A 4 -11.15 -3.94 7.57
N ASP A 5 -10.01 -3.30 7.25
CA ASP A 5 -9.80 -2.68 5.95
C ASP A 5 -8.37 -2.93 5.41
N PRO A 6 -8.21 -3.93 4.51
CA PRO A 6 -6.94 -4.22 3.85
C PRO A 6 -6.41 -3.12 2.92
N ILE A 7 -7.27 -2.22 2.43
CA ILE A 7 -6.89 -1.12 1.53
C ILE A 7 -6.35 0.04 2.37
N ALA A 8 -7.06 0.41 3.44
CA ALA A 8 -6.60 1.45 4.36
C ALA A 8 -5.25 1.08 5.00
N ASP A 9 -5.03 -0.19 5.36
CA ASP A 9 -3.74 -0.67 5.85
C ASP A 9 -2.63 -0.53 4.77
N MET A 10 -2.91 -0.91 3.51
CA MET A 10 -1.96 -0.75 2.40
C MET A 10 -1.52 0.71 2.26
N LEU A 11 -2.47 1.64 2.19
CA LEU A 11 -2.18 3.07 2.02
C LEU A 11 -1.43 3.64 3.23
N THR A 12 -1.80 3.21 4.44
CA THR A 12 -1.13 3.62 5.68
C THR A 12 0.32 3.14 5.71
N ARG A 13 0.60 1.91 5.29
CA ARG A 13 1.96 1.39 5.21
C ARG A 13 2.82 2.16 4.20
N ILE A 14 2.27 2.47 3.02
CA ILE A 14 2.96 3.25 1.99
C ILE A 14 3.30 4.64 2.54
N ARG A 15 2.33 5.35 3.13
CA ARG A 15 2.54 6.66 3.74
C ARG A 15 3.63 6.62 4.82
N ASN A 16 3.56 5.68 5.74
CA ASN A 16 4.52 5.58 6.83
C ASN A 16 5.93 5.26 6.31
N ALA A 17 6.04 4.42 5.30
CA ALA A 17 7.31 4.11 4.64
C ALA A 17 7.92 5.34 3.97
N GLN A 18 7.11 6.15 3.28
CA GLN A 18 7.55 7.41 2.70
C GLN A 18 8.07 8.39 3.76
N VAL A 19 7.36 8.53 4.89
CA VAL A 19 7.77 9.43 6.00
C VAL A 19 9.15 9.08 6.57
N ILE A 20 9.46 7.78 6.69
CA ILE A 20 10.74 7.32 7.25
C ILE A 20 11.82 7.05 6.17
N GLY A 21 11.52 7.33 4.90
CA GLY A 21 12.46 7.16 3.78
C GLY A 21 12.75 5.69 3.40
N LYS A 22 11.81 4.77 3.63
CA LYS A 22 11.93 3.40 3.14
C LYS A 22 11.72 3.34 1.62
N ILE A 23 12.60 2.59 0.95
CA ILE A 23 12.57 2.39 -0.51
C ILE A 23 11.52 1.36 -0.95
N ASP A 24 11.14 0.43 -0.07
CA ASP A 24 10.22 -0.66 -0.37
C ASP A 24 9.29 -0.98 0.82
N VAL A 25 8.12 -1.55 0.49
CA VAL A 25 7.09 -1.98 1.45
C VAL A 25 6.55 -3.35 1.05
N GLN A 26 6.54 -4.28 2.00
CA GLN A 26 5.99 -5.62 1.81
C GLN A 26 4.60 -5.75 2.46
N MET A 27 3.67 -6.38 1.76
CA MET A 27 2.31 -6.66 2.24
C MET A 27 1.68 -7.84 1.48
N PRO A 28 0.63 -8.49 2.04
CA PRO A 28 -0.08 -9.56 1.35
C PRO A 28 -0.73 -9.06 0.06
N ALA A 29 -0.48 -9.78 -1.03
CA ALA A 29 -1.00 -9.47 -2.36
C ALA A 29 -2.51 -9.74 -2.45
N SER A 30 -3.21 -8.88 -3.17
CA SER A 30 -4.57 -9.11 -3.64
C SER A 30 -4.75 -8.41 -4.99
N ASN A 31 -5.67 -8.91 -5.82
CA ASN A 31 -5.93 -8.33 -7.14
C ASN A 31 -6.28 -6.84 -7.07
N ILE A 32 -7.03 -6.44 -6.04
CA ILE A 32 -7.41 -5.05 -5.80
C ILE A 32 -6.20 -4.19 -5.44
N LYS A 33 -5.34 -4.66 -4.52
CA LYS A 33 -4.11 -3.94 -4.13
C LYS A 33 -3.16 -3.77 -5.30
N ALA A 34 -3.04 -4.79 -6.16
CA ALA A 34 -2.23 -4.73 -7.37
C ALA A 34 -2.76 -3.68 -8.36
N ALA A 35 -4.08 -3.64 -8.59
CA ALA A 35 -4.70 -2.63 -9.44
C ALA A 35 -4.50 -1.21 -8.90
N ILE A 36 -4.67 -1.01 -7.58
CA ILE A 36 -4.42 0.29 -6.93
C ILE A 36 -2.95 0.69 -7.08
N ALA A 37 -2.01 -0.22 -6.82
CA ALA A 37 -0.58 0.06 -6.97
C ALA A 37 -0.21 0.40 -8.43
N GLN A 38 -0.86 -0.23 -9.40
CA GLN A 38 -0.67 0.08 -10.82
C GLN A 38 -1.17 1.50 -11.14
N VAL A 39 -2.39 1.86 -10.70
CA VAL A 39 -2.90 3.23 -10.89
C VAL A 39 -1.98 4.27 -10.24
N LEU A 40 -1.53 4.04 -9.00
CA LEU A 40 -0.59 4.94 -8.31
C LEU A 40 0.74 5.08 -9.07
N LYS A 41 1.20 4.01 -9.73
CA LYS A 41 2.40 4.04 -10.57
C LYS A 41 2.18 4.81 -11.87
N ASP A 42 0.99 4.72 -12.44
CA ASP A 42 0.64 5.36 -13.72
C ASP A 42 0.41 6.87 -13.54
N GLU A 43 -0.14 7.29 -12.39
CA GLU A 43 -0.43 8.70 -12.07
C GLU A 43 0.81 9.50 -11.62
N GLY A 44 1.82 8.84 -11.04
CA GLY A 44 3.10 9.45 -10.64
C GLY A 44 2.95 10.64 -9.68
#